data_AF-A0A3D5ZLV1-F1
#
_entry.id   AF-A0A3D5ZLV1-F1
#
_cell.length_a   1.000
_cell.length_b   1.000
_cell.length_c   1.000
_cell.angle_alpha   90.00
_cell.angle_beta   90.00
_cell.angle_gamma   90.00
#
_symmetry.space_group_name_H-M   'P 1'
#
loop_
_entity.id
_entity.type
_entity.pdbx_description
1 polymer ?
#
loop_
_entity_poly.entity_id
_entity_poly.type
_entity_poly.pdbx_seq_one_letter_code
_entity_poly.pdbx_strand_id
1 'polypeptide(L)'
;MDEEIKNLSDKIAELLEQRNFRQIKSLINDEMPQDTAQLLEELPEKEMPVVFRLLTKQNAADTFVEMTSDSQEMLINSFSDAELKAIFDEMFLDDTVDVIEEMPASVVKRIINTSDAETRAQINEILKYPKDSAGSL
;
A
#
# COMPACT_ATOMS: atom_id res chain seq x y z
N MET A 1 18.91 12.01 2.70
CA MET A 1 18.82 10.93 1.71
C MET A 1 19.83 9.90 2.10
N ASP A 2 19.41 8.67 2.33
CA ASP A 2 20.32 7.58 2.60
C ASP A 2 20.99 7.16 1.28
N GLU A 3 22.32 7.14 1.23
CA GLU A 3 23.03 6.69 0.03
C GLU A 3 22.75 5.21 -0.27
N GLU A 4 22.41 4.42 0.76
CA GLU A 4 22.07 3.01 0.63
C GLU A 4 20.79 2.80 -0.18
N ILE A 5 19.72 3.54 0.17
CA ILE A 5 18.42 3.45 -0.52
C ILE A 5 18.54 3.86 -1.98
N LYS A 6 19.33 4.91 -2.26
CA LYS A 6 19.56 5.35 -3.64
C LYS A 6 20.23 4.25 -4.48
N ASN A 7 21.28 3.64 -3.95
CA ASN A 7 21.99 2.55 -4.64
C ASN A 7 21.08 1.34 -4.88
N LEU A 8 20.18 1.04 -3.93
CA LEU A 8 19.20 -0.04 -4.08
C LEU A 8 18.13 0.30 -5.13
N SER A 9 17.66 1.55 -5.19
CA SER A 9 16.71 2.02 -6.21
C SER A 9 17.29 1.89 -7.61
N ASP A 10 18.52 2.37 -7.82
CA ASP A 10 19.23 2.26 -9.11
C ASP A 10 19.37 0.78 -9.52
N LYS A 11 19.70 -0.10 -8.57
CA LYS A 11 19.79 -1.55 -8.80
C LYS A 11 18.43 -2.17 -9.16
N ILE A 12 17.33 -1.73 -8.53
CA ILE A 12 15.98 -2.21 -8.88
C ILE A 12 15.61 -1.78 -10.29
N ALA A 13 15.91 -0.54 -10.68
CA ALA A 13 15.68 -0.05 -12.03
C ALA A 13 16.42 -0.91 -13.08
N GLU A 14 17.70 -1.23 -12.85
CA GLU A 14 18.45 -2.15 -13.73
C GLU A 14 17.80 -3.55 -13.81
N LEU A 15 17.36 -4.09 -12.67
CA LEU A 15 16.71 -5.40 -12.64
C LEU A 15 15.34 -5.40 -13.33
N LEU A 16 14.61 -4.27 -13.30
CA LEU A 16 13.34 -4.09 -14.01
C LEU A 16 13.56 -4.10 -15.52
N GLU A 17 14.59 -3.41 -16.02
CA GLU A 17 14.97 -3.43 -17.44
C GLU A 17 15.33 -4.86 -17.89
N GLN A 18 16.01 -5.61 -17.04
CA GLN A 18 16.37 -7.02 -17.28
C GLN A 18 15.19 -7.99 -17.06
N ARG A 19 14.03 -7.50 -16.59
CA ARG A 19 12.86 -8.32 -16.20
C ARG A 19 13.18 -9.39 -15.16
N ASN A 20 14.18 -9.13 -14.31
CA ASN A 20 14.63 -10.05 -13.27
C ASN A 20 13.80 -9.89 -11.98
N PHE A 21 12.49 -10.12 -12.10
CA PHE A 21 11.53 -9.95 -11.00
C PHE A 21 11.80 -10.87 -9.82
N ARG A 22 12.45 -12.02 -10.04
CA ARG A 22 12.84 -12.93 -8.95
C ARG A 22 13.83 -12.27 -8.01
N GLN A 23 14.84 -11.59 -8.55
CA GLN A 23 15.85 -10.93 -7.73
C GLN A 23 15.28 -9.69 -7.04
N ILE A 24 14.46 -8.90 -7.73
CA ILE A 24 13.75 -7.77 -7.12
C ILE A 24 12.93 -8.25 -5.93
N LYS A 25 12.11 -9.29 -6.14
CA LYS A 25 11.30 -9.89 -5.08
C LYS A 25 12.12 -10.32 -3.87
N SER A 26 13.29 -10.93 -4.08
CA SER A 26 14.15 -11.33 -2.96
C SER A 26 14.64 -10.11 -2.18
N LEU A 27 15.13 -9.08 -2.87
CA LEU A 27 15.69 -7.88 -2.24
C LEU A 27 14.63 -7.16 -1.41
N ILE A 28 13.51 -6.77 -2.03
CA ILE A 28 12.51 -5.93 -1.36
C ILE A 28 11.78 -6.62 -0.20
N ASN A 29 11.80 -7.96 -0.14
CA ASN A 29 11.16 -8.67 0.97
C ASN A 29 12.11 -8.97 2.14
N ASP A 30 13.42 -8.77 1.95
CA ASP A 30 14.42 -8.89 3.01
C ASP A 30 14.68 -7.53 3.70
N GLU A 31 14.26 -6.42 3.10
CA GLU A 31 14.34 -5.06 3.66
C GLU A 31 13.23 -4.78 4.68
N MET A 32 13.46 -3.79 5.56
CA MET A 32 12.44 -3.31 6.48
C MET A 32 11.31 -2.59 5.72
N PRO A 33 10.06 -2.61 6.23
CA PRO A 33 8.93 -1.93 5.59
C PRO A 33 9.17 -0.44 5.33
N GLN A 34 9.81 0.26 6.27
CA GLN A 34 10.15 1.69 6.17
C GLN A 34 11.12 1.96 5.01
N ASP A 35 12.20 1.18 4.94
CA ASP A 35 13.21 1.32 3.89
C ASP A 35 12.63 0.93 2.53
N THR A 36 11.76 -0.08 2.51
CA THR A 36 11.04 -0.50 1.30
C THR A 36 10.07 0.57 0.81
N ALA A 37 9.36 1.25 1.71
CA ALA A 37 8.48 2.36 1.35
C ALA A 37 9.29 3.48 0.69
N GLN A 38 10.37 3.93 1.36
CA GLN A 38 11.23 4.96 0.82
C GLN A 38 11.87 4.56 -0.52
N LEU A 39 12.33 3.32 -0.65
CA LEU A 39 12.86 2.76 -1.89
C LEU A 39 11.85 2.82 -3.04
N LEU A 40 10.60 2.43 -2.77
CA LEU A 40 9.52 2.45 -3.76
C LEU A 40 9.16 3.87 -4.20
N GLU A 41 9.23 4.84 -3.29
CA GLU A 41 8.97 6.26 -3.55
C GLU A 41 10.05 6.95 -4.39
N GLU A 42 11.27 6.40 -4.40
CA GLU A 42 12.33 6.85 -5.29
C GLU A 42 12.23 6.28 -6.72
N LEU A 43 11.39 5.26 -6.93
CA LEU A 43 11.18 4.70 -8.26
C LEU A 43 10.31 5.64 -9.12
N PRO A 44 10.46 5.59 -10.46
CA PRO A 44 9.49 6.21 -11.34
C PRO A 44 8.07 5.73 -11.03
N GLU A 45 7.12 6.66 -10.98
CA GLU A 45 5.69 6.40 -10.71
C GLU A 45 5.15 5.13 -11.41
N LYS A 46 5.45 4.96 -12.70
CA LYS A 46 4.99 3.82 -13.50
C LYS A 46 5.53 2.45 -13.04
N GLU A 47 6.64 2.44 -12.30
CA GLU A 47 7.38 1.23 -11.87
C GLU A 47 7.04 0.84 -10.43
N MET A 48 6.72 1.80 -9.56
CA MET A 48 6.35 1.56 -8.16
C MET A 48 5.21 0.52 -8.02
N PRO A 49 4.06 0.60 -8.72
CA PRO A 49 3.02 -0.43 -8.66
C PRO A 49 3.48 -1.81 -9.13
N VAL A 50 4.48 -1.88 -10.01
CA VAL A 50 5.01 -3.16 -10.52
C VAL A 50 5.88 -3.82 -9.46
N VAL A 51 6.76 -3.04 -8.81
CA VAL A 51 7.65 -3.54 -7.76
C VAL A 51 6.86 -3.86 -6.49
N PHE A 52 5.91 -3.01 -6.10
CA PHE A 52 5.05 -3.24 -4.93
C PHE A 52 4.33 -4.59 -5.02
N ARG A 53 3.82 -5.00 -6.20
CA ARG A 53 3.17 -6.30 -6.42
C ARG A 53 4.07 -7.52 -6.18
N LEU A 54 5.38 -7.32 -6.08
CA LEU A 54 6.34 -8.40 -5.79
C LEU A 54 6.48 -8.67 -4.29
N LEU A 55 6.00 -7.75 -3.44
CA LEU A 55 5.97 -7.94 -1.99
C LEU A 55 5.11 -9.15 -1.62
N THR A 56 5.51 -9.83 -0.55
CA THR A 56 4.61 -10.74 0.16
C THR A 56 3.45 -9.94 0.74
N LYS A 57 2.33 -10.59 1.03
CA LYS A 57 1.15 -9.85 1.48
C LYS A 57 1.39 -9.09 2.79
N GLN A 58 2.12 -9.69 3.73
CA GLN A 58 2.50 -9.04 4.99
C GLN A 58 3.34 -7.79 4.72
N ASN A 59 4.45 -7.94 3.98
CA ASN A 59 5.30 -6.79 3.67
C ASN A 59 4.55 -5.74 2.84
N ALA A 60 3.61 -6.13 1.98
CA ALA A 60 2.78 -5.18 1.25
C ALA A 60 1.92 -4.33 2.19
N ALA A 61 1.28 -4.94 3.20
CA ALA A 61 0.51 -4.21 4.20
C ALA A 61 1.43 -3.30 5.04
N ASP A 62 2.50 -3.86 5.61
CA ASP A 62 3.43 -3.11 6.46
C ASP A 62 4.10 -1.96 5.70
N THR A 63 4.58 -2.20 4.47
CA THR A 63 5.17 -1.15 3.63
C THR A 63 4.14 -0.10 3.27
N PHE A 64 2.89 -0.49 2.94
CA PHE A 64 1.86 0.48 2.58
C PHE A 64 1.60 1.50 3.68
N VAL A 65 1.58 1.07 4.95
CA VAL A 65 1.40 1.95 6.12
C VAL A 65 2.52 2.98 6.23
N GLU A 66 3.75 2.60 5.90
CA GLU A 66 4.93 3.47 5.99
C GLU A 66 5.09 4.44 4.80
N MET A 67 4.28 4.29 3.75
CA MET A 67 4.32 5.17 2.59
C MET A 67 3.62 6.51 2.86
N THR A 68 4.03 7.53 2.12
CA THR A 68 3.33 8.83 2.12
C THR A 68 1.91 8.71 1.57
N SER A 69 1.02 9.60 2.00
CA SER A 69 -0.37 9.63 1.56
C SER A 69 -0.52 9.77 0.03
N ASP A 70 0.35 10.56 -0.61
CA ASP A 70 0.39 10.70 -2.07
C ASP A 70 0.70 9.35 -2.76
N SER A 71 1.68 8.60 -2.26
CA SER A 71 2.05 7.28 -2.80
C SER A 71 0.97 6.23 -2.54
N GLN A 72 0.38 6.23 -1.34
CA GLN A 72 -0.75 5.37 -0.99
C GLN A 72 -1.94 5.63 -1.92
N GLU A 73 -2.32 6.89 -2.15
CA GLU A 73 -3.38 7.27 -3.08
C GLU A 73 -3.07 6.78 -4.51
N MET A 74 -1.82 6.96 -4.95
CA MET A 74 -1.36 6.52 -6.25
C MET A 74 -1.50 4.99 -6.43
N LEU A 75 -1.06 4.21 -5.44
CA LEU A 75 -1.19 2.76 -5.46
C LEU A 75 -2.66 2.34 -5.44
N ILE A 76 -3.49 2.99 -4.62
CA ILE A 76 -4.93 2.74 -4.58
C ILE A 76 -5.53 2.92 -5.97
N ASN A 77 -5.26 4.05 -6.63
CA ASN A 77 -5.77 4.34 -7.97
C ASN A 77 -5.22 3.39 -9.05
N SER A 78 -4.05 2.80 -8.84
CA SER A 78 -3.39 1.89 -9.79
C SER A 78 -3.79 0.41 -9.64
N PHE A 79 -4.39 0.04 -8.51
CA PHE A 79 -4.73 -1.34 -8.18
C PHE A 79 -6.19 -1.66 -8.43
N SER A 80 -6.48 -2.95 -8.66
CA SER A 80 -7.84 -3.48 -8.66
C SER A 80 -8.37 -3.62 -7.22
N ASP A 81 -9.70 -3.69 -7.07
CA ASP A 81 -10.31 -3.87 -5.75
C ASP A 81 -9.86 -5.18 -5.09
N ALA A 82 -9.56 -6.23 -5.86
CA ALA A 82 -9.05 -7.49 -5.31
C ALA A 82 -7.62 -7.35 -4.74
N GLU A 83 -6.77 -6.55 -5.38
CA GLU A 83 -5.42 -6.26 -4.87
C GLU A 83 -5.49 -5.41 -3.60
N LEU A 84 -6.36 -4.39 -3.59
CA LEU A 84 -6.58 -3.57 -2.40
C LEU A 84 -7.12 -4.37 -1.23
N LYS A 85 -8.10 -5.25 -1.49
CA LYS A 85 -8.60 -6.16 -0.47
C LYS A 85 -7.48 -6.98 0.15
N ALA A 86 -6.58 -7.53 -0.67
CA ALA A 86 -5.47 -8.35 -0.18
C ALA A 86 -4.47 -7.58 0.69
N ILE A 87 -4.35 -6.26 0.51
CA ILE A 87 -3.50 -5.40 1.35
C ILE A 87 -4.21 -5.10 2.67
N PHE A 88 -5.46 -4.63 2.62
CA PHE A 88 -6.22 -4.26 3.81
C PHE A 88 -6.62 -5.47 4.68
N ASP A 89 -6.77 -6.66 4.09
CA ASP A 89 -7.06 -7.90 4.85
C ASP A 89 -5.87 -8.33 5.75
N GLU A 90 -4.65 -7.89 5.44
CA GLU A 90 -3.43 -8.22 6.20
C GLU A 90 -2.96 -7.04 7.07
N MET A 91 -3.59 -5.87 6.93
CA MET A 91 -3.30 -4.66 7.69
C MET A 91 -4.03 -4.70 9.04
N PHE A 92 -3.41 -4.14 10.08
CA PHE A 92 -4.11 -3.98 11.35
C PHE A 92 -5.21 -2.92 11.25
N LEU A 93 -6.22 -3.04 12.11
CA LEU A 93 -7.40 -2.17 12.08
C LEU A 93 -7.05 -0.71 12.43
N ASP A 94 -6.15 -0.50 13.39
CA ASP A 94 -5.64 0.81 13.77
C ASP A 94 -4.87 1.47 12.62
N ASP A 95 -3.95 0.75 11.97
CA ASP A 95 -3.24 1.25 10.80
C ASP A 95 -4.22 1.61 9.66
N THR A 96 -5.24 0.77 9.44
CA THR A 96 -6.28 1.02 8.42
C THR A 96 -7.04 2.30 8.70
N VAL A 97 -7.33 2.59 9.97
CA VAL A 97 -8.00 3.82 10.37
C VAL A 97 -7.11 5.02 10.12
N ASP A 98 -5.84 4.95 10.53
CA ASP A 98 -4.87 6.04 10.35
C ASP A 98 -4.71 6.39 8.87
N VAL A 99 -4.55 5.37 8.00
CA VAL A 99 -4.53 5.55 6.54
C VAL A 99 -5.80 6.25 6.05
N ILE A 100 -6.98 5.82 6.50
CA ILE A 100 -8.26 6.40 6.05
C ILE A 100 -8.40 7.86 6.46
N GLU A 101 -7.92 8.26 7.64
CA GLU A 101 -8.02 9.63 8.14
C GLU A 101 -7.22 10.64 7.30
N GLU A 102 -6.14 10.18 6.66
CA GLU A 102 -5.27 11.01 5.82
C GLU A 102 -5.69 11.05 4.33
N MET A 103 -6.71 10.29 3.95
CA MET A 103 -7.08 10.07 2.54
C MET A 103 -8.25 10.95 2.04
N PRO A 104 -8.29 11.28 0.73
CA PRO A 104 -9.45 11.89 0.12
C PRO A 104 -10.70 11.00 0.23
N ALA A 105 -11.87 11.61 0.40
CA ALA A 105 -13.13 10.88 0.61
C ALA A 105 -13.47 9.84 -0.50
N SER A 106 -13.02 10.07 -1.74
CA SER A 106 -13.17 9.12 -2.85
C SER A 106 -12.39 7.82 -2.62
N VAL A 107 -11.20 7.93 -2.05
CA VAL A 107 -10.30 6.83 -1.73
C VAL A 107 -10.85 6.05 -0.54
N VAL A 108 -11.22 6.74 0.54
CA VAL A 108 -11.86 6.16 1.73
C VAL A 108 -13.06 5.30 1.36
N LYS A 109 -13.95 5.83 0.51
CA LYS A 109 -15.13 5.09 0.04
C LYS A 109 -14.75 3.79 -0.68
N ARG A 110 -13.66 3.80 -1.44
CA ARG A 110 -13.20 2.62 -2.18
C ARG A 110 -12.64 1.55 -1.24
N ILE A 111 -11.88 1.95 -0.23
CA ILE A 111 -11.37 1.05 0.82
C ILE A 111 -12.55 0.37 1.52
N ILE A 112 -13.49 1.16 2.03
CA ILE A 112 -14.64 0.65 2.78
C ILE A 112 -15.49 -0.32 1.96
N ASN A 113 -15.74 -0.01 0.68
CA ASN A 113 -16.52 -0.89 -0.22
C ASN A 113 -15.80 -2.20 -0.55
N THR A 114 -14.48 -2.24 -0.37
CA THR A 114 -13.63 -3.40 -0.67
C THR A 114 -13.44 -4.28 0.57
N SER A 115 -13.59 -3.72 1.78
CA SER A 115 -13.57 -4.44 3.05
C SER A 115 -14.78 -5.38 3.20
N ASP A 116 -14.62 -6.43 4.02
CA ASP A 116 -15.77 -7.26 4.39
C ASP A 116 -16.71 -6.52 5.38
N ALA A 117 -17.85 -7.14 5.69
CA ALA A 117 -18.87 -6.51 6.53
C ALA A 117 -18.41 -6.26 7.98
N GLU A 118 -17.51 -7.08 8.51
CA GLU A 118 -17.01 -6.93 9.88
C GLU A 118 -16.01 -5.79 9.96
N THR A 119 -15.00 -5.78 9.10
CA THR A 119 -14.02 -4.68 9.00
C THR A 119 -14.71 -3.36 8.68
N ARG A 120 -15.69 -3.36 7.77
CA ARG A 120 -16.48 -2.17 7.45
C ARG A 120 -17.27 -1.63 8.66
N ALA A 121 -17.85 -2.52 9.46
CA ALA A 121 -18.55 -2.10 10.68
C ALA A 121 -17.58 -1.48 11.70
N GLN A 122 -16.40 -2.07 11.86
CA GLN A 122 -15.35 -1.57 12.76
C GLN A 122 -14.83 -0.19 12.32
N ILE A 123 -14.51 -0.02 11.02
CA ILE A 123 -14.08 1.27 10.47
C ILE A 123 -15.14 2.35 10.70
N ASN A 124 -16.42 2.06 10.42
CA ASN A 124 -17.50 3.03 10.63
C ASN A 124 -17.67 3.42 12.10
N GLU A 125 -17.47 2.48 13.03
CA GLU A 125 -17.54 2.75 14.47
C GLU A 125 -16.42 3.71 14.91
N ILE A 126 -15.19 3.48 14.45
CA ILE A 126 -14.03 4.29 14.81
C ILE A 126 -14.15 5.71 14.22
N LEU A 127 -14.53 5.81 12.94
CA LEU A 127 -14.75 7.08 12.25
C LEU A 127 -16.07 7.78 12.64
N LYS A 128 -16.88 7.14 13.51
CA LYS A 128 -18.20 7.61 13.95
C LYS A 128 -19.13 7.94 12.78
N TYR A 129 -19.02 7.20 11.69
CA TYR A 129 -19.92 7.37 10.56
C TYR A 129 -21.33 6.88 10.90
N PRO A 130 -22.39 7.60 10.48
CA PRO A 130 -23.76 7.14 10.66
C PRO A 130 -23.98 5.75 10.06
N LYS A 131 -24.92 4.99 10.63
CA LYS A 131 -25.31 3.66 10.14
C LYS A 131 -25.85 3.63 8.71
N ASP A 132 -26.08 4.79 8.07
CA ASP A 132 -26.52 4.95 6.68
C ASP A 132 -25.49 5.74 5.82
N SER A 133 -24.24 5.79 6.26
CA SER A 133 -23.15 6.51 5.57
C SER A 133 -22.61 5.74 4.36
N ALA A 134 -21.63 6.32 3.66
CA ALA A 134 -20.96 5.68 2.53
C ALA A 134 -20.41 4.28 2.84
N GLY A 135 -20.14 3.96 4.12
CA GLY A 135 -19.69 2.66 4.58
C GLY A 135 -20.78 1.69 5.06
N SER A 136 -22.06 2.01 4.92
CA SER A 136 -23.14 1.16 5.45
C SER A 136 -23.78 0.20 4.44
N LEU A 137 -23.37 0.29 3.17
CA LEU A 137 -23.96 -0.46 2.06
C LEU A 137 -23.27 -1.81 1.81
#